data_AF-A0A4P7D4H3-F1
#
_entry.id   AF-A0A4P7D4H3-F1
#
_cell.length_a   1.000
_cell.length_b   1.000
_cell.length_c   1.000
_cell.angle_alpha   90.00
_cell.angle_beta   90.00
_cell.angle_gamma   90.00
#
_symmetry.space_group_name_H-M   'P 1'
#
loop_
_entity.id
_entity.type
_entity.pdbx_description
1 polymer ?
#
loop_
_entity_poly.entity_id
_entity_poly.type
_entity_poly.pdbx_seq_one_letter_code
_entity_poly.pdbx_strand_id
1 'polypeptide(L)' 'MIVIWEFIAEAVDAMTTRFMNRIELHVAPGYLDALKQRGITLEQARAFAGKAISLHNSEEAPLYAKDIERKAIAGRWDK' A
#
# COMPACT_ATOMS: atom_id res chain seq x y z
N MET A 1 6.10 11.47 -9.58
CA MET A 1 5.77 10.11 -9.08
C MET A 1 4.38 10.21 -8.49
N ILE A 2 3.48 9.31 -8.87
CA ILE A 2 2.12 9.26 -8.33
C ILE A 2 2.00 7.94 -7.58
N VAL A 3 1.43 7.97 -6.38
CA VAL A 3 1.10 6.78 -5.61
C VAL A 3 -0.40 6.83 -5.34
N ILE A 4 -1.10 5.78 -5.74
CA ILE A 4 -2.52 5.61 -5.48
C ILE A 4 -2.66 4.56 -4.39
N TRP A 5 -3.39 4.91 -3.33
CA TRP A 5 -3.71 4.02 -2.23
C TRP A 5 -5.21 3.73 -2.27
N GLU A 6 -5.55 2.46 -2.31
CA GLU A 6 -6.92 1.96 -2.25
C GLU A 6 -7.06 1.10 -1.00
N PHE A 7 -7.83 1.58 -0.02
CA PHE A 7 -8.15 0.84 1.20
C PHE A 7 -9.49 0.15 1.03
N ILE A 8 -9.48 -1.17 1.14
CA ILE A 8 -10.64 -2.03 0.92
C ILE A 8 -10.94 -2.76 2.23
N ALA A 9 -12.19 -2.71 2.66
CA ALA A 9 -12.70 -3.46 3.80
C ALA A 9 -13.74 -4.46 3.30
N GLU A 10 -13.45 -5.75 3.43
CA GLU A 10 -14.35 -6.83 3.03
C GLU A 10 -14.85 -7.57 4.27
N ALA A 11 -16.17 -7.65 4.46
CA ALA A 11 -16.73 -8.47 5.53
C ALA A 11 -16.36 -9.94 5.30
N VAL A 12 -15.80 -10.58 6.34
CA VAL A 12 -15.54 -12.03 6.34
C VAL A 12 -16.70 -12.75 7.03
N ASP A 13 -17.13 -12.21 8.18
CA ASP A 13 -18.35 -12.61 8.90
C ASP A 13 -18.93 -11.41 9.67
N ALA A 14 -19.86 -11.66 10.59
CA ALA A 14 -20.54 -10.62 11.37
C ALA A 14 -19.61 -9.81 12.29
N MET A 15 -18.45 -10.37 12.67
CA MET A 15 -17.53 -9.80 13.65
C MET A 15 -16.12 -9.57 13.07
N THR A 16 -15.82 -10.07 11.87
CA THR A 16 -14.49 -9.97 11.27
C THR A 16 -14.52 -9.35 9.87
N THR A 17 -13.52 -8.51 9.59
CA THR A 17 -13.35 -7.82 8.30
C THR A 17 -11.91 -7.98 7.85
N ARG A 18 -11.72 -8.31 6.57
CA ARG A 18 -10.42 -8.26 5.92
C ARG A 18 -10.15 -6.82 5.49
N PHE A 19 -9.08 -6.25 6.03
CA PHE A 19 -8.54 -4.99 5.54
C PHE A 19 -7.45 -5.27 4.50
N MET A 20 -7.61 -4.71 3.31
CA MET A 20 -6.62 -4.75 2.24
C MET A 20 -6.16 -3.33 1.91
N ASN A 21 -4.84 -3.17 1.86
CA ASN A 21 -4.21 -1.96 1.35
C ASN A 21 -3.60 -2.26 -0.01
N ARG A 22 -4.21 -1.77 -1.08
CA ARG A 22 -3.72 -1.91 -2.45
C ARG A 22 -3.02 -0.63 -2.87
N ILE A 23 -1.82 -0.78 -3.43
CA ILE A 23 -0.97 0.34 -3.81
C ILE A 23 -0.61 0.23 -5.28
N GLU A 24 -0.79 1.32 -6.01
CA GLU A 24 -0.32 1.48 -7.37
C GLU A 24 0.71 2.61 -7.42
N LEU A 25 1.86 2.34 -8.04
CA LEU A 25 2.96 3.28 -8.15
C LEU A 25 3.23 3.61 -9.62
N HIS A 26 3.05 4.87 -9.98
CA HIS A 26 3.36 5.38 -11.31
C HIS A 26 4.65 6.19 -11.28
N VAL A 27 5.61 5.73 -12.07
CA VAL A 27 6.91 6.37 -12.25
C VAL A 27 6.82 7.56 -13.19
N ALA A 28 7.79 8.48 -13.11
CA ALA A 28 7.83 9.64 -13.98
C ALA A 28 8.08 9.26 -15.45
N PRO A 29 7.65 10.08 -16.43
CA PRO A 29 8.12 9.97 -17.81
C PRO A 29 9.65 9.95 -17.86
N GLY A 30 10.24 9.12 -18.74
CA GLY A 30 11.69 8.96 -18.87
C GLY A 30 12.35 8.06 -17.81
N TYR A 31 11.60 7.52 -16.85
CA TYR A 31 12.15 6.62 -15.84
C TYR A 31 12.76 5.35 -16.45
N LEU A 32 12.11 4.78 -17.47
CA LEU A 32 12.64 3.59 -18.16
C LEU A 32 13.98 3.88 -18.85
N ASP A 33 14.13 5.04 -19.47
CA ASP A 33 15.39 5.46 -20.08
C ASP A 33 16.48 5.67 -19.03
N ALA A 34 16.14 6.27 -17.89
CA ALA A 34 17.05 6.45 -16.77
C ALA A 34 17.53 5.12 -16.18
N LEU A 35 16.66 4.10 -16.09
CA LEU A 35 17.04 2.75 -15.68
C LEU A 35 17.99 2.11 -16.70
N LYS A 36 17.67 2.21 -18.00
CA LYS A 36 18.50 1.66 -19.08
C LYS A 36 19.89 2.27 -19.11
N GLN A 37 20.02 3.59 -18.93
CA GLN A 37 21.32 4.28 -18.83
C GLN A 37 22.18 3.78 -17.67
N ARG A 38 21.55 3.22 -16.63
CA ARG A 38 22.21 2.66 -15.44
C ARG A 38 22.40 1.14 -15.50
N GLY A 39 22.00 0.50 -16.61
CA GLY A 39 22.04 -0.96 -16.75
C GLY A 39 21.08 -1.70 -15.82
N ILE A 40 20.04 -1.03 -15.31
CA ILE A 40 19.04 -1.61 -14.41
C ILE A 40 17.82 -2.03 -15.25
N THR A 41 17.33 -3.24 -15.05
CA THR A 41 16.08 -3.67 -15.69
C THR A 41 14.87 -3.15 -14.93
N LEU A 42 13.74 -2.99 -15.63
CA LEU A 42 12.48 -2.64 -14.98
C LEU A 42 12.10 -3.67 -13.90
N GLU A 43 12.38 -4.95 -14.14
CA GLU A 43 12.11 -6.03 -13.19
C GLU A 43 12.91 -5.87 -11.89
N GLN A 44 14.21 -5.58 -11.99
CA GLN A 44 15.06 -5.32 -10.82
C GLN A 44 14.56 -4.12 -10.02
N ALA A 45 14.22 -3.03 -10.71
CA ALA A 45 13.67 -1.84 -10.08
C ALA A 45 12.33 -2.13 -9.37
N ARG A 46 11.45 -2.91 -10.01
CA ARG A 46 10.17 -3.34 -9.43
C ARG A 46 10.36 -4.25 -8.21
N ALA A 47 11.28 -5.21 -8.28
CA ALA A 47 11.56 -6.11 -7.17
C ALA A 47 12.12 -5.35 -5.95
N PHE A 48 13.03 -4.41 -6.19
CA PHE A 48 13.60 -3.57 -5.14
C PHE A 48 12.53 -2.70 -4.47
N ALA A 49 11.76 -1.95 -5.27
CA ALA A 49 10.69 -1.09 -4.75
C ALA A 49 9.61 -1.92 -4.05
N GLY A 50 9.19 -3.03 -4.65
CA GLY A 50 8.19 -3.93 -4.09
C GLY A 50 8.61 -4.47 -2.72
N LYS A 51 9.87 -4.88 -2.54
CA LYS A 51 10.37 -5.34 -1.24
C LYS A 51 10.30 -4.25 -0.17
N ALA A 52 10.73 -3.02 -0.51
CA ALA A 52 10.69 -1.89 0.43
C ALA A 52 9.25 -1.52 0.83
N ILE A 53 8.34 -1.45 -0.16
CA ILE A 53 6.92 -1.14 0.05
C ILE A 53 6.25 -2.25 0.88
N SER A 54 6.52 -3.52 0.58
CA SER A 54 5.95 -4.64 1.34
C SER A 54 6.41 -4.64 2.79
N LEU A 55 7.69 -4.38 3.07
CA LEU A 55 8.21 -4.30 4.44
C LEU A 55 7.53 -3.19 5.22
N HIS A 56 7.53 -1.97 4.68
CA HIS A 56 6.87 -0.82 5.30
C HIS A 56 5.39 -1.09 5.60
N ASN A 57 4.65 -1.66 4.64
CA ASN A 57 3.23 -1.97 4.87
C ASN A 57 3.00 -3.11 5.86
N SER A 58 3.89 -4.09 5.94
CA SER A 58 3.76 -5.16 6.95
C SER A 58 3.84 -4.61 8.38
N GLU A 59 4.56 -3.51 8.57
CA GLU A 59 4.72 -2.85 9.87
C GLU A 59 3.52 -1.94 10.17
N GLU A 60 3.05 -1.16 9.18
CA GLU A 60 2.05 -0.12 9.42
C GLU A 60 0.60 -0.53 9.12
N ALA A 61 0.34 -1.34 8.09
CA ALA A 61 -1.03 -1.71 7.70
C ALA A 61 -1.85 -2.36 8.83
N PRO A 62 -1.28 -3.24 9.68
CA PRO A 62 -1.99 -3.76 10.84
C PRO A 62 -2.34 -2.68 11.87
N LEU A 63 -1.53 -1.63 11.98
CA LEU A 63 -1.77 -0.51 12.90
C LEU A 63 -2.91 0.37 12.40
N TYR A 64 -2.95 0.67 11.10
CA TYR A 64 -4.08 1.38 10.49
C TYR A 64 -5.38 0.59 10.65
N ALA A 65 -5.37 -0.72 10.40
CA ALA A 65 -6.55 -1.57 10.58
C ALA A 65 -7.07 -1.53 12.03
N LYS A 66 -6.18 -1.63 13.02
CA LYS A 66 -6.53 -1.53 14.45
C LYS A 66 -7.06 -0.16 14.84
N ASP A 67 -6.49 0.91 14.29
CA ASP A 67 -6.97 2.26 14.57
C ASP A 67 -8.39 2.49 14.00
N ILE A 68 -8.63 2.04 12.77
CA ILE A 68 -9.96 2.07 12.14
C ILE A 68 -10.98 1.28 12.97
N GLU A 69 -10.63 0.05 13.38
CA GLU A 69 -11.48 -0.79 14.25
C GLU A 69 -11.83 -0.06 15.55
N ARG A 70 -10.84 0.48 16.25
CA ARG A 70 -11.05 1.22 17.51
C ARG A 70 -11.93 2.44 17.33
N LYS A 71 -11.78 3.19 16.23
CA LYS A 71 -12.62 4.35 15.93
C LYS A 71 -14.05 3.94 15.61
N ALA A 72 -14.24 2.86 14.85
CA ALA A 72 -15.56 2.31 14.53
C ALA A 72 -16.30 1.86 15.81
N ILE A 73 -15.64 1.08 16.68
CA ILE A 73 -16.22 0.64 17.97
C ILE A 73 -16.58 1.84 18.85
N ALA A 74 -15.74 2.86 18.87
CA ALA A 74 -15.98 4.06 19.67
C ALA A 74 -16.98 5.05 19.04
N GLY A 75 -17.49 4.78 17.84
CA GLY A 75 -18.36 5.71 17.10
C GLY A 75 -17.68 7.03 16.70
N ARG A 76 -16.35 7.05 16.57
CA ARG A 76 -15.54 8.26 16.27
C ARG A 76 -15.10 8.31 14.80
N TRP A 77 -16.03 8.02 13.90
CA TRP A 77 -15.76 8.10 12.46
C TRP A 77 -16.07 9.50 11.89
N ASP A 78 -16.99 10.21 12.53
CA ASP A 78 -17.29 11.61 12.24
C ASP A 78 -16.40 12.48 13.13
N LYS A 79 -15.54 13.28 12.47
CA LYS A 79 -14.59 14.27 13.00
C LYS A 79 -14.55 14.50 14.52
#